data_AF-A0A2D0KSH6-F1
#
_entry.id   AF-A0A2D0KSH6-F1
#
_cell.length_a   1.000
_cell.length_b   1.000
_cell.length_c   1.000
_cell.angle_alpha   90.00
_cell.angle_beta   90.00
_cell.angle_gamma   90.00
#
_symmetry.space_group_name_H-M   'P 1'
#
loop_
_entity.id
_entity.type
_entity.pdbx_description
1 polymer ?
#
loop_
_entity_poly.entity_id
_entity_poly.type
_entity_poly.pdbx_seq_one_letter_code
_entity_poly.pdbx_strand_id
1 'polypeptide(L)'
;MVIDRDRNLFYTWYKRKMYVARYEEIGIIHSSNILYLKLYGLDESNNLISHIFVPSVSMLSFAQMSSESEKLYMLKFISMYLLKGKSSVSSVDFKKQASLLWQRKNPKPINWEFQSKNILAELDKFGPLGVLVSIKKVKEKNIE
;
A
#
# COMPACT_ATOMS: atom_id res chain seq x y z
N MET A 1 -7.35 -1.79 -0.97
CA MET A 1 -6.53 -0.60 -1.25
C MET A 1 -7.43 0.53 -1.69
N VAL A 2 -7.27 1.66 -1.02
CA VAL A 2 -7.94 2.94 -1.26
C VAL A 2 -6.87 4.02 -1.20
N ILE A 3 -6.97 4.96 -2.13
CA ILE A 3 -6.13 6.15 -2.20
C ILE A 3 -7.05 7.32 -1.85
N ASP A 4 -6.83 7.93 -0.69
CA ASP A 4 -7.61 9.04 -0.16
C ASP A 4 -6.80 10.31 -0.31
N ARG A 5 -7.10 11.05 -1.40
CA ARG A 5 -6.35 12.24 -1.79
C ARG A 5 -6.63 13.42 -0.88
N ASP A 6 -7.85 13.56 -0.39
CA ASP A 6 -8.23 14.66 0.50
C ASP A 6 -7.48 14.58 1.83
N ARG A 7 -7.18 13.36 2.29
CA ARG A 7 -6.41 13.12 3.52
C ARG A 7 -4.93 12.81 3.26
N ASN A 8 -4.48 12.76 2.01
CA ASN A 8 -3.14 12.28 1.61
C ASN A 8 -2.77 10.92 2.20
N LEU A 9 -3.75 10.00 2.27
CA LEU A 9 -3.60 8.67 2.86
C LEU A 9 -3.67 7.58 1.81
N PHE A 10 -2.85 6.57 2.02
CA PHE A 10 -2.97 5.28 1.35
C PHE A 10 -3.35 4.24 2.39
N TYR A 11 -4.45 3.50 2.17
CA TYR A 11 -4.83 2.44 3.11
C TYR A 11 -5.42 1.18 2.47
N THR A 12 -5.27 0.07 3.18
CA THR A 12 -5.87 -1.22 2.84
C THR A 12 -6.27 -1.95 4.11
N TRP A 13 -6.93 -3.09 3.96
CA TRP A 13 -7.31 -3.94 5.09
C TRP A 13 -7.16 -5.40 4.73
N TYR A 14 -6.79 -6.20 5.73
CA TYR A 14 -6.63 -7.64 5.61
C TYR A 14 -6.99 -8.28 6.95
N LYS A 15 -7.78 -9.37 6.94
CA LYS A 15 -8.24 -10.04 8.16
C LYS A 15 -8.82 -9.08 9.22
N ARG A 16 -9.64 -8.10 8.76
CA ARG A 16 -10.28 -7.07 9.60
C ARG A 16 -9.32 -6.10 10.34
N LYS A 17 -8.03 -6.08 9.99
CA LYS A 17 -7.06 -5.08 10.47
C LYS A 17 -6.78 -4.04 9.38
N MET A 18 -6.68 -2.78 9.79
CA MET A 18 -6.33 -1.67 8.90
C MET A 18 -4.82 -1.54 8.74
N TYR A 19 -4.42 -1.11 7.55
CA TYR A 19 -3.06 -0.69 7.27
C TYR A 19 -3.09 0.64 6.53
N VAL A 20 -2.33 1.62 6.99
CA VAL A 20 -2.31 2.99 6.45
C VAL A 20 -0.89 3.54 6.38
N ALA A 21 -0.65 4.44 5.44
CA ALA A 21 0.52 5.32 5.41
C ALA A 21 0.08 6.67 4.82
N ARG A 22 0.73 7.77 5.25
CA ARG A 22 0.71 9.01 4.46
C ARG A 22 1.54 8.82 3.20
N TYR A 23 1.30 9.65 2.19
CA TYR A 23 2.07 9.59 0.94
C TYR A 23 3.57 9.75 1.15
N GLU A 24 3.99 10.55 2.13
CA GLU A 24 5.39 10.76 2.47
C GLU A 24 6.04 9.58 3.19
N GLU A 25 5.21 8.71 3.81
CA GLU A 25 5.66 7.60 4.65
C GLU A 25 5.56 6.24 3.94
N ILE A 26 4.94 6.23 2.74
CA ILE A 26 4.75 5.00 1.99
C ILE A 26 6.12 4.45 1.57
N GLY A 27 6.46 3.27 2.08
CA GLY A 27 7.68 2.61 1.66
C GLY A 27 7.46 1.98 0.29
N ILE A 28 8.29 2.33 -0.67
CA ILE A 28 8.30 1.68 -1.99
C ILE A 28 9.43 0.66 -1.98
N ILE A 29 9.08 -0.60 -2.17
CA ILE A 29 10.06 -1.68 -2.34
C ILE A 29 9.89 -2.21 -3.76
N HIS A 30 11.00 -2.31 -4.48
CA HIS A 30 11.05 -2.93 -5.80
C HIS A 30 11.94 -4.16 -5.69
N SER A 31 11.36 -5.35 -5.93
CA SER A 31 12.08 -6.61 -5.91
C SER A 31 11.50 -7.53 -6.98
N SER A 32 12.37 -8.22 -7.73
CA SER A 32 11.95 -9.18 -8.76
C SER A 32 10.88 -8.64 -9.72
N ASN A 33 10.99 -7.36 -10.11
CA ASN A 33 10.03 -6.65 -10.96
C ASN A 33 8.61 -6.47 -10.37
N ILE A 34 8.42 -6.66 -9.07
CA ILE A 34 7.14 -6.44 -8.40
C ILE A 34 7.23 -5.14 -7.59
N LEU A 35 6.21 -4.29 -7.75
CA LEU A 35 6.01 -3.13 -6.90
C LEU A 35 5.37 -3.57 -5.58
N TYR A 36 6.04 -3.30 -4.48
CA TYR A 36 5.56 -3.54 -3.13
C TYR A 36 5.38 -2.20 -2.42
N LEU A 37 4.23 -2.02 -1.79
CA LEU A 37 3.92 -0.85 -0.99
C LEU A 37 3.91 -1.25 0.48
N LYS A 38 4.82 -0.67 1.26
CA LYS A 38 4.89 -0.85 2.70
C LYS A 38 3.94 0.13 3.37
N LEU A 39 2.99 -0.42 4.11
CA LEU A 39 2.02 0.29 4.95
C LEU A 39 2.23 -0.09 6.41
N TYR A 40 1.57 0.61 7.32
CA TYR A 40 1.70 0.38 8.76
C TYR A 40 0.36 -0.03 9.36
N GLY A 41 0.40 -0.89 10.37
CA GLY A 41 -0.74 -1.30 11.16
C GLY A 41 -0.34 -1.44 12.62
N LEU A 42 -1.29 -1.85 13.46
CA LEU A 42 -1.02 -2.21 14.84
C LEU A 42 -1.19 -3.72 15.04
N ASP A 43 -0.27 -4.32 15.80
CA ASP A 43 -0.45 -5.67 16.31
C ASP A 43 -1.45 -5.68 17.49
N GLU A 44 -1.62 -6.85 18.12
CA GLU A 44 -2.57 -7.00 19.23
C GLU A 44 -2.12 -6.30 20.51
N SER A 45 -0.84 -5.99 20.61
CA SER A 45 -0.21 -5.26 21.71
C SER A 45 -0.10 -3.76 21.43
N ASN A 46 -0.74 -3.26 20.36
CA ASN A 46 -0.65 -1.89 19.87
C ASN A 46 0.76 -1.44 19.46
N ASN A 47 1.64 -2.37 19.08
CA ASN A 47 2.92 -2.01 18.48
C ASN A 47 2.75 -1.76 16.99
N LEU A 48 3.50 -0.77 16.48
CA LEU A 48 3.54 -0.48 15.06
C LEU A 48 4.20 -1.64 14.29
N ILE A 49 3.46 -2.23 13.36
CA ILE A 49 3.95 -3.28 12.45
C ILE A 49 3.88 -2.81 11.01
N SER A 50 4.77 -3.33 10.18
CA SER A 50 4.70 -3.09 8.73
C SER A 50 3.97 -4.19 8.00
N HIS A 51 3.20 -3.81 6.99
CA HIS A 51 2.52 -4.72 6.07
C HIS A 51 2.92 -4.41 4.64
N ILE A 52 3.35 -5.44 3.92
CA ILE A 52 3.70 -5.34 2.51
C ILE A 52 2.46 -5.63 1.68
N PHE A 53 1.96 -4.62 0.99
CA PHE A 53 0.87 -4.73 0.05
C PHE A 53 1.39 -4.84 -1.39
N VAL A 54 0.93 -5.86 -2.11
CA VAL A 54 1.20 -6.04 -3.54
C VAL A 54 -0.04 -5.62 -4.32
N PRO A 55 -0.01 -4.50 -5.06
CA PRO A 55 -1.08 -4.15 -5.98
C PRO A 55 -1.43 -5.30 -6.93
N SER A 56 -2.71 -5.57 -7.18
CA SER A 56 -3.08 -6.65 -8.13
C SER A 56 -2.53 -6.39 -9.54
N VAL A 57 -2.42 -5.12 -9.92
CA VAL A 57 -1.74 -4.72 -11.17
C VAL A 57 -0.27 -5.16 -11.17
N SER A 58 0.46 -5.06 -10.05
CA SER A 58 1.86 -5.48 -10.03
C SER A 58 2.05 -7.00 -10.12
N MET A 59 1.06 -7.78 -9.67
CA MET A 59 1.14 -9.24 -9.66
C MET A 59 0.81 -9.85 -11.04
N LEU A 60 -0.13 -9.27 -11.77
CA LEU A 60 -0.56 -9.78 -13.09
C LEU A 60 0.16 -9.10 -14.26
N SER A 61 0.50 -7.81 -14.17
CA SER A 61 1.12 -7.10 -15.29
C SER A 61 2.63 -7.33 -15.37
N PHE A 62 3.36 -7.34 -14.25
CA PHE A 62 4.83 -7.42 -14.32
C PHE A 62 5.36 -8.84 -14.56
N ALA A 63 4.62 -9.87 -14.16
CA ALA A 63 4.98 -11.25 -14.47
C ALA A 63 4.81 -11.60 -15.97
N GLN A 64 3.98 -10.84 -16.71
CA GLN A 64 3.71 -11.05 -18.14
C GLN A 64 4.39 -10.01 -19.05
N MET A 65 4.87 -8.90 -18.51
CA MET A 65 5.57 -7.85 -19.26
C MET A 65 7.02 -8.25 -19.51
N SER A 66 7.38 -8.38 -20.78
CA SER A 66 8.69 -8.87 -21.22
C SER A 66 9.72 -7.75 -21.38
N SER A 67 9.29 -6.48 -21.42
CA SER A 67 10.17 -5.33 -21.71
C SER A 67 10.24 -4.28 -20.60
N GLU A 68 11.40 -3.64 -20.44
CA GLU A 68 11.59 -2.52 -19.49
C GLU A 68 10.71 -1.31 -19.81
N SER A 69 10.37 -1.07 -21.08
CA SER A 69 9.50 0.02 -21.51
C SER A 69 8.06 -0.15 -21.01
N GLU A 70 7.52 -1.37 -21.05
CA GLU A 70 6.21 -1.72 -20.50
C GLU A 70 6.15 -1.50 -18.98
N LYS A 71 7.23 -1.85 -18.28
CA LYS A 71 7.39 -1.63 -16.84
C LYS A 71 7.40 -0.15 -16.49
N LEU A 72 8.18 0.66 -17.21
CA LEU A 72 8.22 2.11 -17.05
C LEU A 72 6.87 2.76 -17.34
N TYR A 73 6.16 2.28 -18.36
CA TYR A 73 4.80 2.74 -18.66
C TYR A 73 3.84 2.47 -17.50
N MET A 74 3.88 1.28 -16.89
CA MET A 74 3.06 0.95 -15.72
C MET A 74 3.41 1.80 -14.49
N LEU A 75 4.69 2.00 -14.20
CA LEU A 75 5.12 2.89 -13.12
C LEU A 75 4.64 4.33 -13.35
N LYS A 76 4.77 4.83 -14.58
CA LYS A 76 4.26 6.15 -14.96
C LYS A 76 2.74 6.24 -14.82
N PHE A 77 2.02 5.21 -15.26
CA PHE A 77 0.56 5.12 -15.13
C PHE A 77 0.14 5.16 -13.66
N ILE A 78 0.74 4.32 -12.80
CA ILE A 78 0.46 4.29 -11.36
C ILE A 78 0.77 5.65 -10.72
N SER A 79 1.92 6.23 -11.04
CA SER A 79 2.34 7.53 -10.49
C SER A 79 1.40 8.66 -10.90
N MET A 80 1.03 8.74 -12.18
CA MET A 80 0.07 9.72 -12.69
C MET A 80 -1.31 9.51 -12.07
N TYR A 81 -1.79 8.27 -11.96
CA TYR A 81 -3.06 7.95 -11.33
C TYR A 81 -3.09 8.38 -9.85
N LEU A 82 -1.99 8.15 -9.12
CA LEU A 82 -1.85 8.54 -7.72
C LEU A 82 -1.83 10.06 -7.55
N LEU A 83 -1.05 10.77 -8.37
CA LEU A 83 -0.83 12.22 -8.24
C LEU A 83 -2.00 13.05 -8.78
N LYS A 84 -2.47 12.73 -9.98
CA LYS A 84 -3.45 13.55 -10.72
C LYS A 84 -4.83 12.92 -10.75
N GLY A 85 -4.98 11.72 -10.20
CA GLY A 85 -6.23 10.99 -10.21
C GLY A 85 -6.51 10.28 -11.53
N LYS A 86 -7.60 9.52 -11.52
CA LYS A 86 -8.02 8.67 -12.64
C LYS A 86 -8.16 9.41 -13.98
N SER A 87 -8.77 10.60 -13.99
CA SER A 87 -9.03 11.37 -15.22
C SER A 87 -7.75 11.72 -15.99
N SER A 88 -6.59 11.70 -15.34
CA SER A 88 -5.30 11.98 -15.97
C SER A 88 -4.70 10.80 -16.75
N VAL A 89 -5.20 9.58 -16.52
CA VAL A 89 -4.63 8.36 -17.14
C VAL A 89 -5.66 7.52 -17.88
N SER A 90 -6.95 7.74 -17.65
CA SER A 90 -8.02 7.02 -18.34
C SER A 90 -9.34 7.77 -18.25
N SER A 91 -10.02 7.83 -19.39
CA SER A 91 -11.41 8.29 -19.51
C SER A 91 -12.41 7.22 -19.09
N VAL A 92 -11.98 5.97 -18.90
CA VAL A 92 -12.84 4.81 -18.68
C VAL A 92 -12.85 4.38 -17.21
N ASP A 93 -14.01 3.99 -16.71
CA ASP A 93 -14.16 3.32 -15.42
C ASP A 93 -13.53 1.92 -15.48
N PHE A 94 -12.30 1.80 -14.99
CA PHE A 94 -11.69 0.49 -14.76
C PHE A 94 -12.51 -0.25 -13.70
N LYS A 95 -13.42 -1.10 -14.16
CA LYS A 95 -14.11 -2.06 -13.29
C LYS A 95 -13.05 -3.04 -12.81
N LYS A 96 -12.89 -3.15 -11.49
CA LYS A 96 -12.11 -4.23 -10.90
C LYS A 96 -12.69 -5.53 -11.47
N GLN A 97 -11.89 -6.28 -12.23
CA GLN A 97 -12.33 -7.58 -12.74
C GLN A 97 -12.87 -8.37 -11.55
N ALA A 98 -14.13 -8.79 -11.65
CA ALA A 98 -14.79 -9.53 -10.60
C ALA A 98 -13.91 -10.76 -10.33
N SER A 99 -13.31 -10.81 -9.14
CA SER A 99 -12.56 -11.98 -8.73
C SER A 99 -13.55 -13.11 -8.72
N LEU A 100 -13.38 -14.07 -9.63
CA LEU A 100 -13.97 -15.37 -9.45
C LEU A 100 -13.53 -15.86 -8.06
N LEU A 101 -14.49 -16.40 -7.32
CA LEU A 101 -14.34 -17.16 -6.07
C LEU A 101 -14.40 -16.35 -4.76
N TRP A 102 -15.34 -16.78 -3.92
CA TRP A 102 -15.69 -16.43 -2.53
C TRP A 102 -14.59 -16.00 -1.53
N GLN A 103 -13.31 -16.12 -1.84
CA GLN A 103 -12.16 -15.92 -0.94
C GLN A 103 -11.85 -14.45 -0.61
N ARG A 104 -12.54 -13.47 -1.23
CA ARG A 104 -12.29 -12.02 -1.05
C ARG A 104 -13.26 -11.30 -0.11
N LYS A 105 -13.99 -12.00 0.77
CA LYS A 105 -14.74 -11.34 1.86
C LYS A 105 -13.78 -10.88 2.97
N ASN A 106 -12.92 -9.92 2.65
CA ASN A 106 -12.30 -9.06 3.66
C ASN A 106 -13.16 -7.79 3.72
N PRO A 107 -14.25 -7.76 4.50
CA PRO A 107 -15.00 -6.53 4.69
C PRO A 107 -14.09 -5.49 5.34
N LYS A 108 -14.27 -4.22 4.96
CA LYS A 108 -13.62 -3.10 5.65
C LYS A 108 -14.05 -3.16 7.13
N PRO A 109 -13.11 -3.00 8.09
CA PRO A 109 -13.46 -3.00 9.51
C PRO A 109 -14.48 -1.89 9.82
N ILE A 110 -15.44 -2.14 10.71
CA ILE A 110 -16.44 -1.13 11.10
C ILE A 110 -15.76 0.06 11.78
N ASN A 111 -14.79 -0.21 12.65
CA ASN A 111 -13.99 0.78 13.37
C ASN A 111 -12.76 1.26 12.57
N TRP A 112 -12.80 1.23 11.23
CA TRP A 112 -11.63 1.54 10.41
C TRP A 112 -11.08 2.95 10.65
N GLU A 113 -11.93 3.96 10.86
CA GLU A 113 -11.47 5.34 11.09
C GLU A 113 -10.66 5.45 12.38
N PHE A 114 -11.14 4.78 13.43
CA PHE A 114 -10.44 4.73 14.71
C PHE A 114 -9.11 4.00 14.59
N GLN A 115 -9.09 2.84 13.92
CA GLN A 115 -7.84 2.11 13.66
C GLN A 115 -6.84 2.97 12.87
N SER A 116 -7.29 3.63 11.79
CA SER A 116 -6.43 4.50 10.97
C SER A 116 -5.86 5.66 11.79
N LYS A 117 -6.67 6.31 12.64
CA LYS A 117 -6.19 7.39 13.53
C LYS A 117 -5.11 6.89 14.50
N ASN A 118 -5.32 5.74 15.13
CA ASN A 118 -4.35 5.20 16.08
C ASN A 118 -3.03 4.82 15.41
N ILE A 119 -3.08 4.22 14.21
CA ILE A 119 -1.86 3.90 13.45
C ILE A 119 -1.08 5.17 13.11
N LEU A 120 -1.77 6.23 12.65
CA LEU A 120 -1.13 7.50 12.32
C LEU A 120 -0.54 8.18 13.55
N ALA A 121 -1.24 8.17 14.68
CA ALA A 121 -0.73 8.70 15.94
C ALA A 121 0.50 7.94 16.44
N GLU A 122 0.54 6.62 16.24
CA GLU A 122 1.73 5.82 16.56
C GLU A 122 2.89 6.12 15.61
N LEU A 123 2.62 6.30 14.31
CA LEU A 123 3.61 6.76 13.34
C LEU A 123 4.18 8.13 13.70
N ASP A 124 3.34 9.06 14.16
CA ASP A 124 3.75 10.42 14.54
C ASP A 124 4.80 10.42 15.66
N LYS A 125 4.76 9.44 16.58
CA LYS A 125 5.76 9.29 17.65
C LYS A 125 7.18 9.03 17.13
N PHE A 126 7.30 8.41 15.96
CA PHE A 126 8.59 8.13 15.34
C PHE A 126 9.10 9.30 14.48
N GLY A 127 8.21 10.20 14.06
CA GLY A 127 8.53 11.27 13.11
C GLY A 127 9.01 10.75 11.74
N PRO A 128 9.26 11.65 10.78
CA PRO A 128 9.66 11.27 9.41
C PRO A 128 11.00 10.50 9.37
N LEU A 129 11.90 10.74 10.32
CA LEU A 129 13.20 10.05 10.42
C LEU A 129 13.13 8.72 11.18
N GLY A 130 12.22 8.55 12.14
CA GLY A 130 12.08 7.29 12.88
C GLY A 130 11.43 6.19 12.05
N VAL A 131 10.66 6.54 11.02
CA VAL A 131 10.18 5.58 10.01
C VAL A 131 11.37 4.93 9.28
N LEU A 132 12.39 5.71 8.90
CA LEU A 132 13.64 5.21 8.28
C LEU A 132 14.47 4.34 9.23
N VAL A 133 14.49 4.67 10.52
CA VAL A 133 15.21 3.88 11.55
C VAL A 133 14.49 2.56 11.85
N SER A 134 13.16 2.55 11.94
CA SER A 134 12.36 1.33 12.05
C SER A 134 12.46 0.45 10.79
N ILE A 135 12.63 1.05 9.60
CA ILE A 135 12.94 0.32 8.36
C ILE A 135 14.28 -0.42 8.48
N LYS A 136 15.32 0.17 9.09
CA LYS A 136 16.61 -0.51 9.32
C LYS A 136 16.48 -1.67 10.32
N LYS A 137 15.83 -1.47 11.47
CA LYS A 137 15.63 -2.53 12.48
C LYS A 137 14.83 -3.73 11.97
N VAL A 138 13.84 -3.51 11.09
CA VAL A 138 13.07 -4.61 10.46
C VAL A 138 13.91 -5.36 9.41
N LYS A 139 14.85 -4.69 8.72
CA LYS A 139 15.80 -5.35 7.82
C LYS A 139 16.78 -6.26 8.58
N GLU A 140 17.28 -5.80 9.73
CA GLU A 140 18.22 -6.57 10.56
C GLU A 140 17.58 -7.84 11.15
N LYS A 141 16.28 -7.80 11.50
CA LYS A 141 15.56 -8.97 12.02
C LYS A 141 15.20 -10.05 10.98
N ASN A 142 15.38 -9.80 9.69
CA ASN A 142 15.02 -10.75 8.61
C ASN A 142 16.26 -11.38 7.94
N ILE A 143 17.47 -11.24 8.53
CA ILE A 143 18.74 -11.79 8.02
C ILE A 143 19.36 -12.81 9.01
N GLU A 144 18.68 -13.15 10.10
CA GLU A 144 19.03 -14.29 10.98
C GLU A 144 18.06 -15.47 10.81
#